data_AF-A0A946K850-F1
#
_entry.id   AF-A0A946K850-F1
#
_cell.length_a   1.000
_cell.length_b   1.000
_cell.length_c   1.000
_cell.angle_alpha   90.00
_cell.angle_beta   90.00
_cell.angle_gamma   90.00
#
_symmetry.space_group_name_H-M   'P 1'
#
loop_
_entity.id
_entity.type
_entity.pdbx_description
1 polymer ?
#
loop_
_entity_poly.entity_id
_entity_poly.type
_entity_poly.pdbx_seq_one_letter_code
_entity_poly.pdbx_strand_id
1 'polypeptide(L)'
;MKVSVLIALTLSFSSLAIPAFAEEPAKKLNILFLGNSFTARHDIAGLVERILEEGDPAIDVHVQRVIYGGQNMFKHSTYYFSQSFIEQNSLTQDAIAHRIATMKGFLKSDTAPNPEEWDQHWASLGKTDVSFASIHSHIKKAIKNHESLLRDNPEIEWDYVVLQSWRDVSDQPSQAYDRYATKLAEIAKAQNAEVILYMTSPETQNEDPVVEPYNVASADRDTAVGRRMKEALQPKAVIPVPLAIKNIQTGDADKPGTDLVFRYHNDGHPNQTCAFLVANLFYAAITGKSPEGFKFNSVTENKLKNGKDPDGGEPTVVFDNKEKAYLQRMACEAVLEFNRGSSDL
;
A
#
# COMPACT_ATOMS: atom_id res chain seq x y z
N MET A 1 48.26 55.13 60.02
CA MET A 1 49.27 54.14 59.59
C MET A 1 48.54 52.83 59.28
N LYS A 2 48.83 52.22 58.12
CA LYS A 2 48.19 51.06 57.47
C LYS A 2 46.92 51.35 56.64
N VAL A 3 47.17 51.62 55.36
CA VAL A 3 46.23 51.46 54.25
C VAL A 3 46.22 49.98 53.88
N SER A 4 45.05 49.35 53.87
CA SER A 4 44.85 48.00 53.33
C SER A 4 44.03 48.12 52.04
N VAL A 5 44.67 47.84 50.92
CA VAL A 5 44.06 47.77 49.59
C VAL A 5 43.40 46.40 49.47
N LEU A 6 42.09 46.37 49.22
CA LEU A 6 41.32 45.15 48.92
C LEU A 6 41.26 45.01 47.39
N ILE A 7 41.95 44.01 46.84
CA ILE A 7 41.88 43.65 45.41
C ILE A 7 40.70 42.71 45.23
N ALA A 8 39.65 43.17 44.57
CA ALA A 8 38.52 42.34 44.15
C ALA A 8 38.89 41.62 42.85
N LEU A 9 39.02 40.29 42.91
CA LEU A 9 39.28 39.44 41.76
C LEU A 9 37.91 39.06 41.14
N THR A 10 37.54 39.70 40.03
CA THR A 10 36.36 39.31 39.24
C THR A 10 36.70 38.10 38.38
N LEU A 11 36.13 36.93 38.70
CA LEU A 11 36.13 35.75 37.82
C LEU A 11 35.10 35.93 36.70
N SER A 12 35.59 36.10 35.48
CA SER A 12 34.77 36.07 34.26
C SER A 12 34.43 34.62 33.90
N PHE A 13 33.19 34.21 34.11
CA PHE A 13 32.65 32.96 33.56
C PHE A 13 32.34 33.16 32.06
N SER A 14 33.22 32.68 31.19
CA SER A 14 32.94 32.56 29.77
C SER A 14 31.94 31.42 29.55
N SER A 15 30.67 31.75 29.33
CA SER A 15 29.66 30.79 28.88
C SER A 15 30.03 30.32 27.47
N LEU A 16 30.53 29.08 27.35
CA LEU A 16 30.64 28.37 26.08
C LEU A 16 29.22 28.20 25.52
N ALA A 17 28.86 29.00 24.52
CA ALA A 17 27.65 28.79 23.75
C ALA A 17 27.79 27.44 23.02
N ILE A 18 26.99 26.46 23.43
CA ILE A 18 26.82 25.22 22.68
C ILE A 18 26.14 25.63 21.37
N PRO A 19 26.74 25.37 20.19
CA PRO A 19 26.06 25.65 18.94
C PRO A 19 24.76 24.84 18.92
N ALA A 20 23.63 25.53 18.75
CA ALA A 20 22.39 24.88 18.43
C ALA A 20 22.59 24.14 17.11
N PHE A 21 22.65 22.82 17.15
CA PHE A 21 22.54 22.02 15.94
C PHE A 21 21.15 22.32 15.38
N ALA A 22 21.10 23.02 14.25
CA ALA A 22 19.90 23.08 13.45
C ALA A 22 19.59 21.64 13.04
N GLU A 23 18.44 21.10 13.43
CA GLU A 23 17.95 19.84 12.87
C GLU A 23 17.90 20.02 11.35
N GLU A 24 18.61 19.16 10.61
CA GLU A 24 18.44 19.13 9.17
C GLU A 24 16.96 18.83 8.88
N PRO A 25 16.34 19.55 7.93
CA PRO A 25 14.93 19.31 7.61
C PRO A 25 14.77 17.85 7.19
N ALA A 26 13.76 17.19 7.77
CA ALA A 26 13.48 15.79 7.50
C ALA A 26 13.38 15.54 5.99
N LYS A 27 13.98 14.44 5.52
CA LYS A 27 13.94 14.08 4.11
C LYS A 27 12.50 13.69 3.77
N LYS A 28 11.84 14.50 2.94
CA LYS A 28 10.49 14.19 2.47
C LYS A 28 10.48 12.93 1.61
N LEU A 29 9.52 12.04 1.85
CA LEU A 29 9.27 10.84 1.07
C LEU A 29 7.81 10.85 0.58
N ASN A 30 7.60 11.11 -0.71
CA ASN A 30 6.27 11.16 -1.32
C ASN A 30 5.86 9.77 -1.85
N ILE A 31 4.72 9.26 -1.37
CA ILE A 31 4.19 7.95 -1.77
C ILE A 31 2.77 8.08 -2.32
N LEU A 32 2.55 7.66 -3.56
CA LEU A 32 1.23 7.59 -4.18
C LEU A 32 0.69 6.16 -4.15
N PHE A 33 -0.48 5.97 -3.54
CA PHE A 33 -1.20 4.70 -3.59
C PHE A 33 -2.30 4.73 -4.64
N LEU A 34 -2.19 3.84 -5.65
CA LEU A 34 -3.25 3.54 -6.58
C LEU A 34 -3.93 2.23 -6.18
N GLY A 35 -5.22 2.29 -5.83
CA GLY A 35 -5.92 1.10 -5.40
C GLY A 35 -7.41 1.28 -5.15
N ASN A 36 -7.93 0.47 -4.24
CA ASN A 36 -9.34 0.40 -3.95
C ASN A 36 -9.62 0.37 -2.45
N SER A 37 -10.75 -0.22 -2.07
CA SER A 37 -11.14 -0.34 -0.67
C SER A 37 -10.13 -1.08 0.21
N PHE A 38 -9.28 -1.95 -0.34
CA PHE A 38 -8.23 -2.62 0.45
C PHE A 38 -7.11 -1.66 0.88
N THR A 39 -6.81 -0.61 0.12
CA THR A 39 -5.95 0.49 0.57
C THR A 39 -6.72 1.49 1.43
N ALA A 40 -8.00 1.71 1.15
CA ALA A 40 -8.79 2.72 1.86
C ALA A 40 -9.15 2.32 3.30
N ARG A 41 -9.45 1.03 3.52
CA ARG A 41 -9.82 0.49 4.83
C ARG A 41 -8.63 0.56 5.78
N HIS A 42 -8.90 0.88 7.05
CA HIS A 42 -7.87 1.07 8.10
C HIS A 42 -6.84 2.17 7.83
N ASP A 43 -7.02 2.94 6.75
CA ASP A 43 -6.04 3.89 6.24
C ASP A 43 -4.64 3.28 6.06
N ILE A 44 -4.53 2.26 5.20
CA ILE A 44 -3.24 1.59 4.94
C ILE A 44 -2.13 2.58 4.61
N ALA A 45 -2.40 3.61 3.81
CA ALA A 45 -1.39 4.61 3.47
C ALA A 45 -0.89 5.36 4.73
N GLY A 46 -1.78 5.78 5.62
CA GLY A 46 -1.40 6.42 6.89
C GLY A 46 -0.74 5.46 7.89
N LEU A 47 -1.04 4.15 7.84
CA LEU A 47 -0.30 3.15 8.62
C LEU A 47 1.12 2.96 8.10
N VAL A 48 1.32 3.01 6.78
CA VAL A 48 2.64 2.94 6.14
C VAL A 48 3.48 4.18 6.46
N GLU A 49 2.89 5.37 6.41
CA GLU A 49 3.51 6.62 6.90
C GLU A 49 4.02 6.44 8.33
N ARG A 50 3.12 6.09 9.25
CA ARG A 50 3.45 5.94 10.68
C ARG A 50 4.60 4.97 10.94
N ILE A 51 4.58 3.80 10.29
CA ILE A 51 5.60 2.77 10.57
C ILE A 51 6.95 3.09 9.91
N LEU A 52 6.96 3.78 8.77
CA LEU A 52 8.18 4.24 8.14
C LEU A 52 8.86 5.32 8.99
N GLU A 53 8.10 6.30 9.48
CA GLU A 53 8.61 7.39 10.35
C GLU A 53 9.05 6.88 11.72
N GLU A 54 8.40 5.85 12.27
CA GLU A 54 8.89 5.22 13.50
C GLU A 54 10.26 4.55 13.28
N GLY A 55 10.44 3.89 12.14
CA GLY A 55 11.69 3.20 11.82
C GLY A 55 12.83 4.11 11.36
N ASP A 56 12.52 5.32 10.92
CA ASP A 56 13.48 6.38 10.61
C ASP A 56 12.88 7.76 10.95
N PRO A 57 13.14 8.32 12.14
CA PRO A 57 12.61 9.64 12.51
C PRO A 57 13.13 10.81 11.67
N ALA A 58 14.10 10.59 10.78
CA ALA A 58 14.64 11.62 9.91
C ALA A 58 13.90 11.78 8.57
N ILE A 59 12.89 10.93 8.30
CA ILE A 59 12.02 11.07 7.12
C ILE A 59 10.67 11.69 7.49
N ASP A 60 10.12 12.47 6.57
CA ASP A 60 8.76 13.03 6.63
C ASP A 60 7.95 12.39 5.50
N VAL A 61 7.04 11.47 5.83
CA VAL A 61 6.35 10.66 4.83
C VAL A 61 5.05 11.32 4.44
N HIS A 62 4.93 11.69 3.17
CA HIS A 62 3.71 12.26 2.62
C HIS A 62 3.02 11.25 1.71
N VAL A 63 1.80 10.83 2.08
CA VAL A 63 1.03 9.86 1.31
C VAL A 63 -0.17 10.47 0.60
N GLN A 64 -0.40 10.08 -0.65
CA GLN A 64 -1.68 10.32 -1.35
C GLN A 64 -2.31 9.03 -1.84
N ARG A 65 -3.63 9.07 -2.04
CA ARG A 65 -4.43 7.89 -2.38
C ARG A 65 -5.39 8.22 -3.52
N VAL A 66 -5.35 7.42 -4.59
CA VAL A 66 -6.34 7.45 -5.66
C VAL A 66 -7.14 6.16 -5.60
N ILE A 67 -8.36 6.25 -5.06
CA ILE A 67 -9.17 5.09 -4.69
C ILE A 67 -10.48 5.03 -5.46
N TYR A 68 -10.69 3.91 -6.14
CA TYR A 68 -12.00 3.51 -6.69
C TYR A 68 -12.41 2.16 -6.09
N GLY A 69 -13.50 2.14 -5.31
CA GLY A 69 -13.89 0.96 -4.53
C GLY A 69 -14.20 -0.27 -5.39
N GLY A 70 -13.64 -1.42 -5.04
CA GLY A 70 -13.81 -2.67 -5.81
C GLY A 70 -13.28 -2.62 -7.25
N GLN A 71 -12.24 -1.82 -7.53
CA GLN A 71 -11.66 -1.70 -8.86
C GLN A 71 -10.23 -2.24 -8.92
N ASN A 72 -9.81 -2.74 -10.08
CA ASN A 72 -8.52 -3.36 -10.35
C ASN A 72 -7.62 -2.46 -11.21
N MET A 73 -6.35 -2.86 -11.39
CA MET A 73 -5.39 -2.05 -12.15
C MET A 73 -5.78 -1.85 -13.62
N PHE A 74 -6.52 -2.79 -14.21
CA PHE A 74 -7.12 -2.62 -15.55
C PHE A 74 -7.92 -1.33 -15.66
N LYS A 75 -8.86 -1.12 -14.74
CA LYS A 75 -9.74 0.05 -14.80
C LYS A 75 -9.00 1.33 -14.41
N HIS A 76 -8.08 1.26 -13.45
CA HIS A 76 -7.20 2.37 -13.09
C HIS A 76 -6.40 2.88 -14.31
N SER A 77 -5.78 1.97 -15.06
CA SER A 77 -4.99 2.27 -16.25
C SER A 77 -5.86 2.77 -17.41
N THR A 78 -6.94 2.04 -17.71
CA THR A 78 -7.60 2.16 -19.02
C THR A 78 -8.79 3.12 -19.01
N TYR A 79 -9.57 3.15 -17.93
CA TYR A 79 -10.84 3.88 -17.91
C TYR A 79 -10.87 5.06 -16.93
N TYR A 80 -10.02 5.03 -15.89
CA TYR A 80 -9.97 6.10 -14.89
C TYR A 80 -8.76 7.01 -15.05
N PHE A 81 -7.86 6.71 -15.99
CA PHE A 81 -6.63 7.44 -16.25
C PHE A 81 -5.84 7.79 -14.99
N SER A 82 -5.63 6.81 -14.11
CA SER A 82 -4.93 7.04 -12.84
C SER A 82 -3.47 7.47 -13.04
N GLN A 83 -2.90 7.30 -14.24
CA GLN A 83 -1.60 7.86 -14.57
C GLN A 83 -1.53 9.38 -14.42
N SER A 84 -2.64 10.11 -14.52
CA SER A 84 -2.65 11.57 -14.28
C SER A 84 -2.14 11.95 -12.89
N PHE A 85 -2.33 11.08 -11.91
CA PHE A 85 -1.86 11.31 -10.54
C PHE A 85 -0.40 10.91 -10.36
N ILE A 86 0.11 9.98 -11.17
CA ILE A 86 1.55 9.66 -11.24
C ILE A 86 2.30 10.82 -11.89
N GLU A 87 1.75 11.39 -12.95
CA GLU A 87 2.41 12.39 -13.78
C GLU A 87 2.24 13.84 -13.27
N GLN A 88 1.80 14.06 -12.02
CA GLN A 88 1.41 15.39 -11.53
C GLN A 88 2.43 16.49 -11.83
N ASN A 89 3.73 16.22 -11.70
CA ASN A 89 4.79 17.19 -11.97
C ASN A 89 5.05 17.50 -13.46
N SER A 90 4.63 16.64 -14.39
CA SER A 90 4.86 16.82 -15.84
C SER A 90 3.57 16.95 -16.67
N LEU A 91 2.41 16.77 -16.04
CA LEU A 91 1.13 16.69 -16.72
C LEU A 91 0.60 18.08 -17.10
N THR A 92 0.30 18.26 -18.40
CA THR A 92 -0.25 19.52 -18.89
C THR A 92 -1.76 19.61 -18.68
N GLN A 93 -2.29 20.84 -18.61
CA GLN A 93 -3.73 21.09 -18.55
C GLN A 93 -4.48 20.49 -19.75
N ASP A 94 -3.90 20.58 -20.95
CA ASP A 94 -4.46 19.98 -22.17
C ASP A 94 -4.57 18.46 -22.07
N ALA A 95 -3.55 17.80 -21.50
CA ALA A 95 -3.59 16.35 -21.28
C ALA A 95 -4.69 15.95 -20.28
N ILE A 96 -4.88 16.72 -19.20
CA ILE A 96 -5.96 16.50 -18.24
C ILE A 96 -7.33 16.71 -18.91
N ALA A 97 -7.50 17.80 -19.65
CA ALA A 97 -8.73 18.12 -20.37
C ALA A 97 -9.08 17.04 -21.40
N HIS A 98 -8.09 16.54 -22.13
CA HIS A 98 -8.27 15.44 -23.08
C HIS A 98 -8.72 14.15 -22.38
N ARG A 99 -8.10 13.78 -21.26
CA ARG A 99 -8.49 12.59 -20.47
C ARG A 99 -9.92 12.71 -19.92
N ILE A 100 -10.31 13.90 -19.44
CA ILE A 100 -11.69 14.18 -19.03
C ILE A 100 -12.67 14.00 -20.20
N ALA A 101 -12.35 14.54 -21.37
CA ALA A 101 -13.20 14.42 -22.56
C ALA A 101 -13.35 12.95 -22.98
N THR A 102 -12.26 12.18 -22.95
CA THR A 102 -12.26 10.74 -23.24
C THR A 102 -13.13 9.96 -22.26
N MET A 103 -13.00 10.20 -20.95
CA MET A 103 -13.88 9.57 -19.94
C MET A 103 -15.35 9.95 -20.12
N LYS A 104 -15.65 11.22 -20.47
CA LYS A 104 -17.02 11.65 -20.81
C LYS A 104 -17.53 10.92 -22.07
N GLY A 105 -16.65 10.59 -23.01
CA GLY A 105 -16.93 9.75 -24.17
C GLY A 105 -17.33 8.32 -23.77
N PHE A 106 -16.59 7.70 -22.84
CA PHE A 106 -16.90 6.36 -22.33
C PHE A 106 -18.31 6.25 -21.75
N LEU A 107 -18.81 7.29 -21.11
CA LEU A 107 -20.15 7.32 -20.51
C LEU A 107 -21.32 7.39 -21.50
N LYS A 108 -21.06 7.49 -22.82
CA LYS A 108 -22.09 7.57 -23.86
C LYS A 108 -22.65 6.21 -24.29
N SER A 109 -22.03 5.11 -23.85
CA SER A 109 -22.38 3.75 -24.22
C SER A 109 -22.24 2.83 -23.02
N ASP A 110 -23.12 1.84 -22.90
CA ASP A 110 -23.00 0.76 -21.93
C ASP A 110 -22.05 -0.36 -22.40
N THR A 111 -21.53 -0.26 -23.62
CA THR A 111 -20.53 -1.15 -24.21
C THR A 111 -19.14 -0.53 -24.09
N ALA A 112 -18.15 -1.35 -23.72
CA ALA A 112 -16.76 -0.91 -23.63
C ALA A 112 -16.26 -0.37 -25.00
N PRO A 113 -15.49 0.73 -25.02
CA PRO A 113 -14.92 1.29 -26.26
C PRO A 113 -14.06 0.29 -27.06
N ASN A 114 -13.43 -0.65 -26.35
CA ASN A 114 -12.73 -1.79 -26.92
C ASN A 114 -13.32 -3.08 -26.31
N PRO A 115 -14.36 -3.68 -26.93
CA PRO A 115 -15.00 -4.89 -26.40
C PRO A 115 -14.05 -6.08 -26.32
N GLU A 116 -13.14 -6.21 -27.30
CA GLU A 116 -12.19 -7.33 -27.34
C GLU A 116 -11.24 -7.32 -26.14
N GLU A 117 -10.63 -6.17 -25.81
CA GLU A 117 -9.76 -6.06 -24.64
C GLU A 117 -10.53 -6.26 -23.33
N TRP A 118 -11.76 -5.76 -23.26
CA TRP A 118 -12.63 -5.93 -22.11
C TRP A 118 -12.93 -7.41 -21.86
N ASP A 119 -13.37 -8.13 -22.90
CA ASP A 119 -13.73 -9.54 -22.81
C ASP A 119 -12.49 -10.41 -22.54
N GLN A 120 -11.37 -10.14 -23.20
CA GLN A 120 -10.10 -10.84 -22.96
C GLN A 120 -9.62 -10.68 -21.51
N HIS A 121 -9.68 -9.46 -20.95
CA HIS A 121 -9.29 -9.21 -19.56
C HIS A 121 -10.14 -10.01 -18.56
N TRP A 122 -11.45 -10.08 -18.77
CA TRP A 122 -12.31 -10.83 -17.86
C TRP A 122 -12.20 -12.34 -18.05
N ALA A 123 -12.04 -12.80 -19.28
CA ALA A 123 -11.81 -14.20 -19.60
C ALA A 123 -10.52 -14.74 -18.95
N SER A 124 -9.44 -13.95 -18.92
CA SER A 124 -8.19 -14.34 -18.24
C SER A 124 -8.34 -14.51 -16.72
N LEU A 125 -9.43 -13.98 -16.15
CA LEU A 125 -9.80 -14.13 -14.73
C LEU A 125 -10.93 -15.13 -14.52
N GLY A 126 -11.31 -15.90 -15.55
CA GLY A 126 -12.40 -16.86 -15.50
C GLY A 126 -13.78 -16.22 -15.32
N LYS A 127 -13.95 -14.95 -15.71
CA LYS A 127 -15.21 -14.20 -15.59
C LYS A 127 -15.81 -13.95 -16.97
N THR A 128 -17.12 -14.13 -17.08
CA THR A 128 -17.90 -13.76 -18.27
C THR A 128 -18.92 -12.69 -17.91
N ASP A 129 -19.49 -12.04 -18.94
CA ASP A 129 -20.66 -11.16 -18.80
C ASP A 129 -20.49 -9.97 -17.84
N VAL A 130 -19.24 -9.50 -17.67
CA VAL A 130 -18.98 -8.33 -16.82
C VAL A 130 -19.47 -7.07 -17.53
N SER A 131 -20.52 -6.45 -17.00
CA SER A 131 -21.11 -5.23 -17.56
C SER A 131 -20.13 -4.05 -17.49
N PHE A 132 -19.87 -3.39 -18.63
CA PHE A 132 -19.11 -2.14 -18.67
C PHE A 132 -19.86 -0.99 -17.99
N ALA A 133 -21.19 -0.93 -18.11
CA ALA A 133 -22.01 0.05 -17.39
C ALA A 133 -21.81 0.03 -15.86
N SER A 134 -21.40 -1.11 -15.29
CA SER A 134 -21.10 -1.24 -13.85
C SER A 134 -20.00 -0.29 -13.36
N ILE A 135 -19.12 0.18 -14.25
CA ILE A 135 -18.02 1.09 -13.89
C ILE A 135 -18.35 2.57 -14.13
N HIS A 136 -19.53 2.91 -14.66
CA HIS A 136 -19.89 4.30 -14.97
C HIS A 136 -19.87 5.23 -13.76
N SER A 137 -20.27 4.75 -12.58
CA SER A 137 -20.20 5.52 -11.33
C SER A 137 -18.75 5.88 -10.97
N HIS A 138 -17.82 4.97 -11.20
CA HIS A 138 -16.39 5.17 -10.96
C HIS A 138 -15.75 6.06 -12.03
N ILE A 139 -16.15 5.95 -13.31
CA ILE A 139 -15.73 6.90 -14.35
C ILE A 139 -16.18 8.32 -13.99
N LYS A 140 -17.41 8.50 -13.52
CA LYS A 140 -17.88 9.82 -13.02
C LYS A 140 -17.04 10.33 -11.85
N LYS A 141 -16.63 9.46 -10.92
CA LYS A 141 -15.72 9.83 -9.83
C LYS A 141 -14.34 10.21 -10.36
N ALA A 142 -13.80 9.45 -11.32
CA ALA A 142 -12.52 9.74 -11.95
C ALA A 142 -12.53 11.09 -12.66
N ILE A 143 -13.59 11.42 -13.40
CA ILE A 143 -13.81 12.74 -14.01
C ILE A 143 -13.74 13.83 -12.93
N LYS A 144 -14.45 13.70 -11.81
CA LYS A 144 -14.42 14.69 -10.73
C LYS A 144 -13.02 14.86 -10.14
N ASN A 145 -12.28 13.77 -9.95
CA ASN A 145 -10.91 13.83 -9.46
C ASN A 145 -10.00 14.57 -10.45
N HIS A 146 -10.16 14.33 -11.76
CA HIS A 146 -9.40 15.03 -12.80
C HIS A 146 -9.81 16.49 -12.93
N GLU A 147 -11.10 16.82 -12.79
CA GLU A 147 -11.56 18.21 -12.76
C GLU A 147 -10.99 18.94 -11.52
N SER A 148 -10.77 18.24 -10.41
CA SER A 148 -10.04 18.80 -9.26
C SER A 148 -8.58 19.01 -9.58
N LEU A 149 -7.91 18.02 -10.16
CA LEU A 149 -6.51 18.12 -10.56
C LEU A 149 -6.27 19.23 -11.58
N LEU A 150 -7.20 19.45 -12.51
CA LEU A 150 -7.13 20.54 -13.49
C LEU A 150 -7.22 21.92 -12.84
N ARG A 151 -8.00 22.06 -11.75
CA ARG A 151 -8.13 23.31 -11.01
C ARG A 151 -6.93 23.58 -10.12
N ASP A 152 -6.41 22.53 -9.49
CA ASP A 152 -5.36 22.61 -8.49
C ASP A 152 -4.50 21.35 -8.57
N ASN A 153 -3.39 21.46 -9.31
CA ASN A 153 -2.40 20.39 -9.43
C ASN A 153 -1.28 20.68 -8.43
N PRO A 154 -1.02 19.80 -7.44
CA PRO A 154 0.05 20.02 -6.48
C PRO A 154 1.45 19.76 -7.05
N GLU A 155 1.56 19.30 -8.31
CA GLU A 155 2.83 19.09 -9.03
C GLU A 155 3.82 18.20 -8.26
N ILE A 156 3.31 17.17 -7.57
CA ILE A 156 4.14 16.32 -6.72
C ILE A 156 5.02 15.41 -7.57
N GLU A 157 6.31 15.40 -7.25
CA GLU A 157 7.25 14.35 -7.64
C GLU A 157 7.17 13.21 -6.62
N TRP A 158 6.84 12.01 -7.11
CA TRP A 158 6.69 10.82 -6.28
C TRP A 158 8.03 10.09 -6.16
N ASP A 159 8.41 9.75 -4.93
CA ASP A 159 9.50 8.79 -4.71
C ASP A 159 9.00 7.37 -5.00
N TYR A 160 7.79 7.05 -4.49
CA TYR A 160 7.17 5.73 -4.64
C TYR A 160 5.76 5.79 -5.21
N VAL A 161 5.47 4.89 -6.15
CA VAL A 161 4.11 4.60 -6.61
C VAL A 161 3.74 3.16 -6.23
N VAL A 162 2.74 3.02 -5.37
CA VAL A 162 2.19 1.75 -4.93
C VAL A 162 1.03 1.34 -5.84
N LEU A 163 1.16 0.17 -6.47
CA LEU A 163 0.16 -0.41 -7.35
C LEU A 163 -0.50 -1.60 -6.65
N GLN A 164 -1.80 -1.49 -6.36
CA GLN A 164 -2.54 -2.49 -5.59
C GLN A 164 -3.21 -3.53 -6.49
N SER A 165 -3.02 -4.83 -6.22
CA SER A 165 -3.83 -5.89 -6.84
C SER A 165 -5.21 -5.99 -6.21
N TRP A 166 -6.18 -6.58 -6.92
CA TRP A 166 -7.51 -6.94 -6.41
C TRP A 166 -8.25 -7.91 -7.33
N ARG A 167 -8.34 -9.20 -6.92
CA ARG A 167 -9.08 -10.26 -7.66
C ARG A 167 -8.81 -10.25 -9.17
N ASP A 168 -7.60 -9.83 -9.54
CA ASP A 168 -7.11 -9.62 -10.89
C ASP A 168 -5.73 -10.25 -11.08
N VAL A 169 -5.28 -11.10 -10.15
CA VAL A 169 -4.05 -11.85 -10.31
C VAL A 169 -4.34 -13.09 -11.16
N SER A 170 -3.64 -13.19 -12.28
CA SER A 170 -3.74 -14.28 -13.26
C SER A 170 -2.40 -15.00 -13.35
N ASP A 171 -2.43 -16.32 -13.48
CA ASP A 171 -1.25 -17.14 -13.75
C ASP A 171 -0.72 -16.93 -15.19
N GLN A 172 -1.59 -16.57 -16.13
CA GLN A 172 -1.22 -16.21 -17.48
C GLN A 172 -0.33 -14.96 -17.50
N PRO A 173 0.88 -15.02 -18.07
CA PRO A 173 1.76 -13.86 -18.20
C PRO A 173 1.13 -12.74 -19.03
N SER A 174 1.45 -11.49 -18.68
CA SER A 174 1.01 -10.29 -19.40
C SER A 174 -0.52 -10.16 -19.47
N GLN A 175 -1.22 -10.69 -18.48
CA GLN A 175 -2.68 -10.56 -18.33
C GLN A 175 -3.06 -9.91 -16.99
N ALA A 176 -4.25 -9.35 -16.95
CA ALA A 176 -4.86 -8.76 -15.76
C ALA A 176 -3.90 -7.89 -14.94
N TYR A 177 -3.70 -8.16 -13.64
CA TYR A 177 -2.86 -7.35 -12.76
C TYR A 177 -1.48 -7.09 -13.34
N ASP A 178 -0.81 -8.15 -13.83
CA ASP A 178 0.53 -8.05 -14.39
C ASP A 178 0.61 -7.07 -15.56
N ARG A 179 -0.32 -7.19 -16.53
CA ARG A 179 -0.38 -6.29 -17.69
C ARG A 179 -0.53 -4.83 -17.29
N TYR A 180 -1.51 -4.53 -16.45
CA TYR A 180 -1.92 -3.15 -16.20
C TYR A 180 -1.11 -2.49 -15.09
N ALA A 181 -0.62 -3.25 -14.11
CA ALA A 181 0.37 -2.76 -13.17
C ALA A 181 1.71 -2.51 -13.88
N THR A 182 2.15 -3.37 -14.81
CA THR A 182 3.36 -3.12 -15.64
C THR A 182 3.23 -1.80 -16.40
N LYS A 183 2.11 -1.56 -17.07
CA LYS A 183 1.86 -0.30 -17.79
C LYS A 183 1.96 0.93 -16.88
N LEU A 184 1.37 0.89 -15.68
CA LEU A 184 1.46 2.01 -14.73
C LEU A 184 2.86 2.13 -14.10
N ALA A 185 3.55 1.02 -13.91
CA ALA A 185 4.92 0.98 -13.41
C ALA A 185 5.91 1.64 -14.39
N GLU A 186 5.76 1.40 -15.69
CA GLU A 186 6.56 2.05 -16.73
C GLU A 186 6.35 3.58 -16.73
N ILE A 187 5.10 4.03 -16.54
CA ILE A 187 4.80 5.47 -16.42
C ILE A 187 5.45 6.05 -15.16
N ALA A 188 5.34 5.38 -14.01
CA ALA A 188 5.97 5.82 -12.77
C ALA A 188 7.49 5.96 -12.90
N LYS A 189 8.15 4.96 -13.51
CA LYS A 189 9.59 5.03 -13.78
C LYS A 189 9.97 6.15 -14.74
N ALA A 190 9.14 6.44 -15.73
CA ALA A 190 9.35 7.59 -16.62
C ALA A 190 9.23 8.94 -15.90
N GLN A 191 8.61 8.97 -14.71
CA GLN A 191 8.58 10.11 -13.79
C GLN A 191 9.69 10.04 -12.72
N ASN A 192 10.67 9.14 -12.86
CA ASN A 192 11.72 8.86 -11.88
C ASN A 192 11.24 8.33 -10.52
N ALA A 193 9.99 7.85 -10.42
CA ALA A 193 9.48 7.20 -9.23
C ALA A 193 9.84 5.70 -9.23
N GLU A 194 10.21 5.16 -8.07
CA GLU A 194 10.29 3.71 -7.91
C GLU A 194 8.90 3.11 -7.69
N VAL A 195 8.73 1.84 -8.05
CA VAL A 195 7.43 1.15 -8.00
C VAL A 195 7.40 0.19 -6.83
N ILE A 196 6.26 0.13 -6.14
CA ILE A 196 5.96 -0.89 -5.14
C ILE A 196 4.74 -1.68 -5.61
N LEU A 197 4.89 -3.00 -5.73
CA LEU A 197 3.76 -3.89 -6.06
C LEU A 197 3.10 -4.35 -4.77
N TYR A 198 1.84 -3.97 -4.55
CA TYR A 198 1.07 -4.37 -3.38
C TYR A 198 0.15 -5.54 -3.73
N MET A 199 0.65 -6.77 -3.49
CA MET A 199 -0.12 -7.99 -3.70
C MET A 199 -1.08 -8.17 -2.51
N THR A 200 -2.35 -7.83 -2.71
CA THR A 200 -3.41 -8.09 -1.71
C THR A 200 -3.80 -9.56 -1.70
N SER A 201 -4.66 -9.96 -0.76
CA SER A 201 -5.00 -11.37 -0.56
C SER A 201 -6.50 -11.62 -0.29
N PRO A 202 -7.41 -11.21 -1.19
CA PRO A 202 -8.85 -11.40 -0.98
C PRO A 202 -9.28 -12.88 -0.94
N GLU A 203 -8.47 -13.80 -1.47
CA GLU A 203 -8.76 -15.25 -1.55
C GLU A 203 -8.07 -16.09 -0.46
N THR A 204 -7.03 -15.55 0.21
CA THR A 204 -6.33 -16.25 1.31
C THR A 204 -6.77 -15.73 2.69
N GLN A 205 -7.28 -14.50 2.78
CA GLN A 205 -7.81 -13.95 4.03
C GLN A 205 -8.98 -14.79 4.58
N ASN A 206 -8.85 -15.24 5.83
CA ASN A 206 -9.86 -16.05 6.53
C ASN A 206 -10.68 -15.20 7.49
N GLU A 207 -11.98 -15.48 7.57
CA GLU A 207 -12.89 -14.89 8.57
C GLU A 207 -12.98 -15.73 9.84
N ASP A 208 -12.69 -17.02 9.74
CA ASP A 208 -12.63 -17.99 10.84
C ASP A 208 -11.23 -18.62 10.89
N PRO A 209 -10.74 -19.06 12.06
CA PRO A 209 -9.51 -19.85 12.16
C PRO A 209 -9.48 -21.00 11.14
N VAL A 210 -8.36 -21.16 10.45
CA VAL A 210 -8.21 -22.22 9.43
C VAL A 210 -7.59 -23.45 10.07
N VAL A 211 -8.26 -24.59 9.90
CA VAL A 211 -7.69 -25.92 10.15
C VAL A 211 -7.48 -26.65 8.81
N GLU A 212 -6.66 -27.69 8.80
CA GLU A 212 -6.42 -28.47 7.58
C GLU A 212 -7.72 -28.97 6.93
N PRO A 213 -7.84 -28.93 5.58
CA PRO A 213 -6.81 -28.55 4.61
C PRO A 213 -6.72 -27.03 4.35
N TYR A 214 -5.50 -26.50 4.25
CA TYR A 214 -5.24 -25.09 3.97
C TYR A 214 -5.45 -24.72 2.48
N ASN A 215 -6.04 -23.56 2.20
CA ASN A 215 -6.19 -23.01 0.84
C ASN A 215 -4.91 -22.29 0.37
N VAL A 216 -3.84 -23.06 0.12
CA VAL A 216 -2.53 -22.50 -0.27
C VAL A 216 -2.44 -22.09 -1.73
N ALA A 217 -3.30 -22.65 -2.60
CA ALA A 217 -3.18 -22.48 -4.06
C ALA A 217 -3.29 -21.01 -4.51
N SER A 218 -4.19 -20.24 -3.89
CA SER A 218 -4.32 -18.81 -4.20
C SER A 218 -3.07 -18.02 -3.79
N ALA A 219 -2.52 -18.30 -2.60
CA ALA A 219 -1.33 -17.66 -2.10
C ALA A 219 -0.09 -18.00 -2.92
N ASP A 220 0.05 -19.26 -3.35
CA ASP A 220 1.16 -19.69 -4.18
C ASP A 220 1.12 -19.07 -5.57
N ARG A 221 -0.07 -19.02 -6.20
CA ARG A 221 -0.27 -18.32 -7.48
C ARG A 221 0.13 -16.84 -7.36
N ASP A 222 -0.41 -16.14 -6.37
CA ASP A 222 -0.18 -14.70 -6.24
C ASP A 222 1.28 -14.40 -5.89
N THR A 223 1.90 -15.25 -5.07
CA THR A 223 3.34 -15.17 -4.77
C THR A 223 4.19 -15.40 -6.02
N ALA A 224 3.87 -16.41 -6.83
CA ALA A 224 4.59 -16.71 -8.07
C ALA A 224 4.49 -15.56 -9.09
N VAL A 225 3.30 -14.99 -9.26
CA VAL A 225 3.10 -13.80 -10.10
C VAL A 225 3.89 -12.61 -9.58
N GLY A 226 3.86 -12.35 -8.27
CA GLY A 226 4.67 -11.31 -7.64
C GLY A 226 6.16 -11.48 -7.91
N ARG A 227 6.69 -12.71 -7.79
CA ARG A 227 8.12 -13.02 -8.05
C ARG A 227 8.47 -12.77 -9.53
N ARG A 228 7.64 -13.26 -10.45
CA ARG A 228 7.81 -13.04 -11.89
C ARG A 228 7.82 -11.56 -12.24
N MET A 229 6.90 -10.78 -11.67
CA MET A 229 6.87 -9.33 -11.86
C MET A 229 8.07 -8.64 -11.21
N LYS A 230 8.55 -9.11 -10.06
CA LYS A 230 9.78 -8.60 -9.45
C LYS A 230 10.99 -8.76 -10.38
N GLU A 231 11.14 -9.93 -11.00
CA GLU A 231 12.21 -10.19 -11.96
C GLU A 231 12.10 -9.29 -13.20
N ALA A 232 10.89 -9.16 -13.76
CA ALA A 232 10.67 -8.39 -14.98
C ALA A 232 10.77 -6.87 -14.77
N LEU A 233 10.24 -6.37 -13.65
CA LEU A 233 10.11 -4.93 -13.40
C LEU A 233 11.19 -4.39 -12.46
N GLN A 234 11.89 -5.21 -11.69
CA GLN A 234 12.83 -4.73 -10.66
C GLN A 234 12.24 -3.58 -9.81
N PRO A 235 11.04 -3.75 -9.23
CA PRO A 235 10.41 -2.72 -8.40
C PRO A 235 11.23 -2.51 -7.11
N LYS A 236 11.03 -1.38 -6.44
CA LYS A 236 11.58 -1.11 -5.10
C LYS A 236 11.25 -2.23 -4.13
N ALA A 237 9.99 -2.66 -4.16
CA ALA A 237 9.47 -3.67 -3.26
C ALA A 237 8.27 -4.40 -3.89
N VAL A 238 8.05 -5.63 -3.42
CA VAL A 238 6.77 -6.32 -3.54
C VAL A 238 6.29 -6.62 -2.13
N ILE A 239 5.03 -6.32 -1.83
CA ILE A 239 4.39 -6.57 -0.54
C ILE A 239 3.63 -7.90 -0.65
N PRO A 240 4.14 -9.01 -0.06
CA PRO A 240 3.63 -10.35 -0.33
C PRO A 240 2.58 -10.77 0.71
N VAL A 241 1.43 -10.07 0.78
CA VAL A 241 0.38 -10.40 1.77
C VAL A 241 -0.10 -11.86 1.69
N PRO A 242 -0.34 -12.45 0.51
CA PRO A 242 -0.78 -13.85 0.42
C PRO A 242 0.22 -14.82 1.04
N LEU A 243 1.53 -14.59 0.84
CA LEU A 243 2.58 -15.43 1.43
C LEU A 243 2.59 -15.33 2.96
N ALA A 244 2.51 -14.10 3.49
CA ALA A 244 2.51 -13.88 4.93
C ALA A 244 1.31 -14.54 5.62
N ILE A 245 0.10 -14.38 5.05
CA ILE A 245 -1.11 -15.03 5.57
C ILE A 245 -0.99 -16.55 5.49
N LYS A 246 -0.54 -17.09 4.35
CA LYS A 246 -0.30 -18.53 4.19
C LYS A 246 0.61 -19.06 5.29
N ASN A 247 1.77 -18.43 5.51
CA ASN A 247 2.74 -18.88 6.50
C ASN A 247 2.19 -18.84 7.93
N ILE A 248 1.36 -17.85 8.26
CA ILE A 248 0.71 -17.75 9.58
C ILE A 248 -0.37 -18.83 9.76
N GLN A 249 -1.10 -19.16 8.70
CA GLN A 249 -2.15 -20.18 8.73
C GLN A 249 -1.56 -21.60 8.78
N THR A 250 -0.50 -21.88 8.01
CA THR A 250 0.07 -23.23 7.93
C THR A 250 1.05 -23.53 9.06
N GLY A 251 1.78 -22.51 9.52
CA GLY A 251 2.90 -22.70 10.44
C GLY A 251 4.00 -23.61 9.85
N ASP A 252 4.83 -24.14 10.74
CA ASP A 252 5.83 -25.18 10.49
C ASP A 252 5.69 -26.31 11.54
N ALA A 253 6.56 -27.32 11.46
CA ALA A 253 6.51 -28.49 12.35
C ALA A 253 6.74 -28.15 13.84
N ASP A 254 7.50 -27.10 14.14
CA ASP A 254 7.82 -26.66 15.49
C ASP A 254 6.89 -25.54 15.98
N LYS A 255 6.23 -24.84 15.05
CA LYS A 255 5.33 -23.71 15.28
C LYS A 255 4.06 -23.90 14.44
N PRO A 256 3.03 -24.60 14.97
CA PRO A 256 1.80 -24.81 14.22
C PRO A 256 1.12 -23.48 13.86
N GLY A 257 0.24 -23.55 12.86
CA GLY A 257 -0.62 -22.44 12.44
C GLY A 257 -1.38 -21.79 13.60
N THR A 258 -1.79 -20.54 13.39
CA THR A 258 -2.48 -19.75 14.42
C THR A 258 -3.99 -19.65 14.17
N ASP A 259 -4.74 -19.31 15.22
CA ASP A 259 -6.16 -18.99 15.14
C ASP A 259 -6.42 -17.53 14.68
N LEU A 260 -5.42 -16.84 14.13
CA LEU A 260 -5.58 -15.46 13.66
C LEU A 260 -6.50 -15.41 12.44
N VAL A 261 -7.33 -14.37 12.40
CA VAL A 261 -8.24 -14.06 11.30
C VAL A 261 -7.80 -12.78 10.61
N PHE A 262 -7.97 -12.70 9.30
CA PHE A 262 -7.45 -11.59 8.48
C PHE A 262 -8.51 -10.81 7.71
N ARG A 263 -9.78 -11.19 7.84
CA ARG A 263 -10.91 -10.37 7.38
C ARG A 263 -12.05 -10.41 8.39
N TYR A 264 -12.99 -9.49 8.23
CA TYR A 264 -14.22 -9.52 9.02
C TYR A 264 -15.13 -10.67 8.56
N HIS A 265 -16.00 -11.10 9.47
CA HIS A 265 -17.04 -12.08 9.18
C HIS A 265 -18.20 -11.42 8.41
N ASN A 266 -18.62 -10.23 8.84
CA ASN A 266 -19.76 -9.51 8.26
C ASN A 266 -19.35 -8.55 7.12
N ASP A 267 -18.07 -8.51 6.75
CA ASP A 267 -17.55 -7.66 5.68
C ASP A 267 -16.32 -8.34 5.02
N GLY A 268 -16.32 -8.47 3.68
CA GLY A 268 -15.25 -9.15 2.94
C GLY A 268 -13.90 -8.40 2.88
N HIS A 269 -13.74 -7.29 3.60
CA HIS A 269 -12.49 -6.54 3.67
C HIS A 269 -11.56 -7.04 4.78
N PRO A 270 -10.26 -6.73 4.68
CA PRO A 270 -9.30 -7.00 5.74
C PRO A 270 -9.75 -6.42 7.09
N ASN A 271 -9.47 -7.13 8.18
CA ASN A 271 -9.67 -6.63 9.53
C ASN A 271 -8.43 -5.88 10.05
N GLN A 272 -8.48 -5.39 11.28
CA GLN A 272 -7.39 -4.65 11.92
C GLN A 272 -6.09 -5.47 12.00
N THR A 273 -6.17 -6.79 12.25
CA THR A 273 -5.01 -7.70 12.29
C THR A 273 -4.30 -7.77 10.94
N CYS A 274 -5.05 -7.90 9.84
CA CYS A 274 -4.48 -7.89 8.50
C CYS A 274 -3.87 -6.53 8.15
N ALA A 275 -4.52 -5.42 8.50
CA ALA A 275 -3.96 -4.08 8.30
C ALA A 275 -2.67 -3.86 9.10
N PHE A 276 -2.57 -4.38 10.32
CA PHE A 276 -1.33 -4.36 11.10
C PHE A 276 -0.23 -5.16 10.41
N LEU A 277 -0.52 -6.39 9.97
CA LEU A 277 0.43 -7.22 9.21
C LEU A 277 0.89 -6.50 7.93
N VAL A 278 -0.03 -5.92 7.15
CA VAL A 278 0.27 -5.18 5.92
C VAL A 278 1.23 -4.03 6.17
N ALA A 279 0.98 -3.18 7.18
CA ALA A 279 1.88 -2.07 7.49
C ALA A 279 3.32 -2.55 7.78
N ASN A 280 3.45 -3.63 8.55
CA ASN A 280 4.74 -4.25 8.85
C ASN A 280 5.41 -4.88 7.61
N LEU A 281 4.64 -5.45 6.68
CA LEU A 281 5.14 -5.95 5.40
C LEU A 281 5.68 -4.81 4.53
N PHE A 282 5.00 -3.67 4.48
CA PHE A 282 5.48 -2.47 3.78
C PHE A 282 6.83 -2.01 4.35
N TYR A 283 6.94 -1.89 5.67
CA TYR A 283 8.20 -1.51 6.31
C TYR A 283 9.35 -2.46 5.95
N ALA A 284 9.12 -3.77 6.13
CA ALA A 284 10.15 -4.78 5.87
C ALA A 284 10.55 -4.84 4.39
N ALA A 285 9.59 -4.71 3.47
CA ALA A 285 9.87 -4.78 2.04
C ALA A 285 10.58 -3.52 1.50
N ILE A 286 10.24 -2.33 2.01
CA ILE A 286 10.87 -1.07 1.58
C ILE A 286 12.30 -0.96 2.15
N THR A 287 12.50 -1.35 3.41
CA THR A 287 13.75 -1.09 4.14
C THR A 287 14.70 -2.28 4.23
N GLY A 288 14.19 -3.50 4.04
CA GLY A 288 14.93 -4.75 4.32
C GLY A 288 15.18 -4.99 5.81
N LYS A 289 14.57 -4.22 6.72
CA LYS A 289 14.75 -4.30 8.17
C LYS A 289 13.52 -4.91 8.84
N SER A 290 13.72 -5.57 9.98
CA SER A 290 12.61 -6.07 10.80
C SER A 290 11.92 -4.93 11.55
N PRO A 291 10.58 -4.88 11.59
CA PRO A 291 9.83 -3.96 12.46
C PRO A 291 9.67 -4.48 13.89
N GLU A 292 10.24 -5.64 14.25
CA GLU A 292 10.19 -6.17 15.61
C GLU A 292 10.74 -5.17 16.63
N GLY A 293 9.97 -4.94 17.69
CA GLY A 293 10.33 -4.00 18.76
C GLY A 293 9.74 -2.60 18.59
N PHE A 294 9.10 -2.30 17.46
CA PHE A 294 8.38 -1.04 17.29
C PHE A 294 7.24 -0.90 18.32
N LYS A 295 7.03 0.34 18.76
CA LYS A 295 5.97 0.81 19.63
C LYS A 295 4.61 0.79 18.93
N PHE A 296 4.54 1.03 17.61
CA PHE A 296 3.33 0.88 16.81
C PHE A 296 2.64 -0.46 17.11
N ASN A 297 1.44 -0.40 17.69
CA ASN A 297 0.73 -1.57 18.20
C ASN A 297 -0.79 -1.45 18.10
N SER A 298 -1.33 -0.58 17.25
CA SER A 298 -2.78 -0.42 17.15
C SER A 298 -3.24 -0.04 15.76
N VAL A 299 -4.39 -0.56 15.37
CA VAL A 299 -5.06 -0.24 14.12
C VAL A 299 -6.52 0.12 14.40
N THR A 300 -7.04 1.12 13.69
CA THR A 300 -8.40 1.61 13.84
C THR A 300 -9.18 1.47 12.53
N GLU A 301 -10.35 0.83 12.61
CA GLU A 301 -11.31 0.78 11.52
C GLU A 301 -11.87 2.19 11.23
N ASN A 302 -11.91 2.57 9.95
CA ASN A 302 -12.33 3.89 9.52
C ASN A 302 -13.70 3.93 8.83
N LYS A 303 -14.30 2.77 8.55
CA LYS A 303 -15.70 2.62 8.12
C LYS A 303 -16.46 1.87 9.22
N LEU A 304 -17.04 2.68 10.10
CA LEU A 304 -17.77 2.27 11.28
C LEU A 304 -19.27 2.24 11.03
N LYS A 305 -19.97 1.36 11.76
CA LYS A 305 -21.43 1.36 11.85
C LYS A 305 -21.80 1.55 13.32
N ASN A 306 -22.50 2.65 13.63
CA ASN A 306 -22.86 3.02 15.01
C ASN A 306 -21.67 3.06 15.97
N GLY A 307 -20.50 3.52 15.50
CA GLY A 307 -19.28 3.58 16.31
C GLY A 307 -18.60 2.24 16.58
N LYS A 308 -19.00 1.17 15.87
CA LYS A 308 -18.40 -0.17 15.95
C LYS A 308 -17.80 -0.57 14.61
N ASP A 309 -16.88 -1.54 14.67
CA ASP A 309 -16.35 -2.19 13.47
C ASP A 309 -17.44 -3.05 12.78
N PRO A 310 -17.17 -3.62 11.59
CA PRO A 310 -18.15 -4.43 10.87
C PRO A 310 -18.69 -5.64 11.62
N ASP A 311 -17.93 -6.22 12.54
CA ASP A 311 -18.33 -7.37 13.35
C ASP A 311 -18.96 -6.95 14.69
N GLY A 312 -19.16 -5.65 14.90
CA GLY A 312 -19.74 -5.09 16.13
C GLY A 312 -18.73 -4.93 17.26
N GLY A 313 -17.45 -5.17 17.00
CA GLY A 313 -16.33 -5.00 17.92
C GLY A 313 -15.87 -3.55 18.07
N GLU A 314 -14.84 -3.37 18.89
CA GLU A 314 -14.25 -2.05 19.08
C GLU A 314 -13.55 -1.57 17.80
N PRO A 315 -13.72 -0.29 17.41
CA PRO A 315 -13.05 0.29 16.25
C PRO A 315 -11.54 0.08 16.24
N THR A 316 -10.92 0.24 17.41
CA THR A 316 -9.47 0.17 17.59
C THR A 316 -9.08 -1.12 18.28
N VAL A 317 -8.20 -1.88 17.63
CA VAL A 317 -7.51 -3.02 18.24
C VAL A 317 -6.14 -2.55 18.70
N VAL A 318 -5.81 -2.85 19.96
CA VAL A 318 -4.46 -2.66 20.52
C VAL A 318 -3.85 -4.04 20.73
N PHE A 319 -2.80 -4.35 19.97
CA PHE A 319 -2.13 -5.63 19.98
C PHE A 319 -1.27 -5.77 21.24
N ASP A 320 -1.39 -6.89 21.94
CA ASP A 320 -0.49 -7.21 23.04
C ASP A 320 0.94 -7.46 22.53
N ASN A 321 1.93 -7.46 23.43
CA ASN A 321 3.33 -7.58 23.02
C ASN A 321 3.65 -8.92 22.32
N LYS A 322 2.93 -10.00 22.63
CA LYS A 322 3.17 -11.32 22.04
C LYS A 322 2.64 -11.36 20.61
N GLU A 323 1.39 -10.97 20.39
CA GLU A 323 0.76 -10.92 19.07
C GLU A 323 1.44 -9.89 18.17
N LYS A 324 1.75 -8.69 18.70
CA LYS A 324 2.50 -7.65 18.00
C LYS A 324 3.85 -8.15 17.50
N ALA A 325 4.67 -8.71 18.38
CA ALA A 325 5.99 -9.22 18.02
C ALA A 325 5.90 -10.39 17.03
N TYR A 326 4.88 -11.25 17.17
CA TYR A 326 4.62 -12.33 16.23
C TYR A 326 4.32 -11.78 14.82
N LEU A 327 3.36 -10.85 14.68
CA LEU A 327 2.99 -10.28 13.38
C LEU A 327 4.12 -9.47 12.74
N GLN A 328 4.90 -8.73 13.55
CA GLN A 328 6.11 -8.02 13.09
C GLN A 328 7.14 -8.99 12.51
N ARG A 329 7.43 -10.07 13.23
CA ARG A 329 8.36 -11.10 12.77
C ARG A 329 7.89 -11.79 11.50
N MET A 330 6.63 -12.23 11.47
CA MET A 330 6.06 -12.93 10.31
C MET A 330 6.05 -12.05 9.06
N ALA A 331 5.83 -10.74 9.20
CA ALA A 331 5.98 -9.81 8.10
C ALA A 331 7.41 -9.79 7.54
N CYS A 332 8.42 -9.67 8.41
CA CYS A 332 9.82 -9.67 8.01
C CYS A 332 10.23 -11.01 7.36
N GLU A 333 9.88 -12.14 7.98
CA GLU A 333 10.20 -13.48 7.48
C GLU A 333 9.58 -13.73 6.10
N ALA A 334 8.30 -13.36 5.90
CA ALA A 334 7.62 -13.51 4.61
C ALA A 334 8.28 -12.67 3.50
N VAL A 335 8.73 -11.45 3.80
CA VAL A 335 9.48 -10.62 2.83
C VAL A 335 10.83 -11.24 2.50
N LEU A 336 11.55 -11.75 3.50
CA LEU A 336 12.84 -12.42 3.29
C LEU A 336 12.70 -13.71 2.47
N GLU A 337 11.67 -14.51 2.73
CA GLU A 337 11.32 -15.68 1.92
C GLU A 337 10.92 -15.29 0.49
N PHE A 338 10.08 -14.25 0.34
CA PHE A 338 9.72 -13.71 -0.96
C PHE A 338 10.96 -13.25 -1.75
N ASN A 339 11.99 -12.74 -1.07
CA ASN A 339 13.18 -12.24 -1.74
C ASN A 339 14.21 -13.34 -2.09
N ARG A 340 14.27 -14.45 -1.35
CA ARG A 340 15.24 -15.54 -1.58
C ARG A 340 15.01 -16.34 -2.86
N GLY A 341 13.76 -16.45 -3.33
CA GLY A 341 13.42 -17.34 -4.46
C GLY A 341 13.17 -18.77 -4.00
N SER A 342 12.61 -19.62 -4.86
CA SER A 342 12.44 -21.07 -4.61
C SER A 342 13.76 -21.86 -4.75
N SER A 343 14.91 -21.18 -4.76
CA SER A 343 16.21 -21.77 -5.09
C SER A 343 16.88 -22.52 -3.94
N ASP A 344 16.34 -22.45 -2.71
CA ASP A 344 16.94 -23.01 -1.49
C ASP A 344 15.94 -23.78 -0.60
N LEU A 345 14.97 -24.50 -1.20
CA LEU A 345 14.18 -25.52 -0.50
C LEU A 345 14.33 -26.89 -1.16
#